data_AF-A0A357Y7S7-F1
#
_entry.id   AF-A0A357Y7S7-F1
#
_cell.length_a   1.000
_cell.length_b   1.000
_cell.length_c   1.000
_cell.angle_alpha   90.00
_cell.angle_beta   90.00
_cell.angle_gamma   90.00
#
_symmetry.space_group_name_H-M   'P 1'
#
loop_
_entity.id
_entity.type
_entity.pdbx_description
1 polymer ?
#
loop_
_entity_poly.entity_id
_entity_poly.type
_entity_poly.pdbx_seq_one_letter_code
_entity_poly.pdbx_strand_id
1 'polypeptide(L)'
;MKNLKLEELIPLDLRKHQTVGEIVVEGMRFCSFGARMLGEVAHTLTGECRKSLKPFLIYDGKPESPLGRLLQEMVDKKWFCDLITPERYAVAPYQGGTAVVVGYFSERYEDAIFKKPDRAIFINQFEKAKPKQTQTGYYPDVIFADPYLVIPILYLTLKEYLDGETSGVASLIKFLGSFGEIGASMKEGARLAGIMFRDPEYKTILTLSGAMTPAKMGLVICDMIDFGMVDFISSTGAIQAHGLVEGMGLKHFKHDPKMSDKLLAALKLNRITDLIEPETNLDHVEKIFREVIINLDGLKHIGWIELNRMIGEYLTEHFKEQRAILKSAYEKGIPVDIPDMTNSEMFNDFFVHNQNREEKGLERLIMNAEHSTLFLRNFVLEAKRNGKKLAIFTIGGGGPRNNVQNIAPLIEIEKIHTGRSLPEVMYSMGVRICPDPEHIGSLGGCKYSENISWRKFEPDAKTAEIKADATIAWPFLVKYVMETI
;
A
#
# COMPACT_ATOMS: atom_id res chain seq x y z
N MET A 1 -0.55 2.03 36.32
CA MET A 1 -0.27 1.64 34.92
C MET A 1 0.96 2.42 34.48
N LYS A 2 2.14 1.80 34.54
CA LYS A 2 3.42 2.45 34.20
C LYS A 2 3.40 2.86 32.72
N ASN A 3 3.92 4.05 32.42
CA ASN A 3 4.05 4.67 31.09
C ASN A 3 4.24 3.62 29.99
N LEU A 4 3.16 3.34 29.25
CA LEU A 4 3.20 2.44 28.13
C LEU A 4 3.96 3.16 27.02
N LYS A 5 5.17 2.69 26.72
CA LYS A 5 6.07 3.34 25.76
C LYS A 5 5.67 2.92 24.35
N LEU A 6 4.81 3.71 23.71
CA LEU A 6 4.42 3.53 22.32
C LEU A 6 5.45 4.19 21.41
N GLU A 7 5.82 3.50 20.33
CA GLU A 7 6.66 4.04 19.26
C GLU A 7 5.76 4.53 18.12
N GLU A 8 5.88 5.80 17.75
CA GLU A 8 5.06 6.42 16.72
C GLU A 8 5.40 5.91 15.32
N LEU A 9 4.36 5.74 14.50
CA LEU A 9 4.47 5.54 13.06
C LEU A 9 4.46 6.88 12.32
N ILE A 10 5.34 7.02 11.33
CA ILE A 10 5.54 8.27 10.58
C ILE A 10 5.08 8.08 9.12
N PRO A 11 4.24 8.98 8.56
CA PRO A 11 3.88 9.01 7.15
C PRO A 11 5.09 8.99 6.20
N LEU A 12 5.07 8.13 5.17
CA LEU A 12 6.12 8.09 4.16
C LEU A 12 6.02 9.29 3.21
N ASP A 13 6.93 10.25 3.36
CA ASP A 13 6.99 11.47 2.55
C ASP A 13 8.03 11.35 1.44
N LEU A 14 7.61 10.93 0.25
CA LEU A 14 8.51 10.68 -0.89
C LEU A 14 9.22 11.93 -1.40
N ARG A 15 8.77 13.12 -1.01
CA ARG A 15 9.42 14.40 -1.36
C ARG A 15 10.70 14.64 -0.54
N LYS A 16 10.82 14.02 0.63
CA LYS A 16 11.97 14.17 1.53
C LYS A 16 13.12 13.22 1.25
N HIS A 17 12.92 12.23 0.38
CA HIS A 17 13.89 11.19 0.09
C HIS A 17 14.27 11.22 -1.39
N GLN A 18 15.56 11.23 -1.71
CA GLN A 18 16.11 11.27 -3.07
C GLN A 18 16.66 9.91 -3.52
N THR A 19 17.02 9.05 -2.57
CA THR A 19 17.66 7.76 -2.87
C THR A 19 16.80 6.58 -2.42
N VAL A 20 17.11 5.39 -2.95
CA VAL A 20 16.51 4.13 -2.49
C VAL A 20 16.82 3.90 -1.01
N GLY A 21 18.06 4.18 -0.56
CA GLY A 21 18.45 3.97 0.83
C GLY A 21 17.71 4.87 1.81
N GLU A 22 17.51 6.15 1.46
CA GLU A 22 16.72 7.10 2.27
C GLU A 22 15.25 6.67 2.37
N ILE A 23 14.62 6.29 1.25
CA ILE A 23 13.22 5.82 1.25
C ILE A 23 13.05 4.63 2.18
N VAL A 24 14.00 3.68 2.15
CA VAL A 24 13.91 2.44 2.91
C VAL A 24 14.23 2.67 4.40
N VAL A 25 15.38 3.27 4.72
CA VAL A 25 15.89 3.34 6.10
C VAL A 25 15.30 4.51 6.87
N GLU A 26 15.15 5.67 6.23
CA GLU A 26 14.67 6.90 6.87
C GLU A 26 13.15 7.11 6.68
N GLY A 27 12.53 6.42 5.72
CA GLY A 27 11.09 6.43 5.48
C GLY A 27 10.39 5.16 5.97
N MET A 28 10.49 4.08 5.20
CA MET A 28 9.71 2.84 5.36
C MET A 28 9.86 2.18 6.74
N ARG A 29 11.02 2.34 7.40
CA ARG A 29 11.28 1.84 8.77
C ARG A 29 10.27 2.34 9.81
N PHE A 30 9.70 3.53 9.58
CA PHE A 30 8.74 4.16 10.48
C PHE A 30 7.29 3.95 10.05
N CYS A 31 7.06 3.18 8.98
CA CYS A 31 5.75 2.78 8.51
C CYS A 31 5.31 1.45 9.15
N SER A 32 4.26 0.83 8.60
CA SER A 32 3.74 -0.48 9.02
C SER A 32 3.86 -1.54 7.92
N PHE A 33 3.49 -2.80 8.22
CA PHE A 33 3.46 -3.92 7.26
C PHE A 33 4.81 -4.18 6.55
N GLY A 34 4.78 -4.55 5.27
CA GLY A 34 5.97 -4.86 4.48
C GLY A 34 6.98 -3.70 4.40
N ALA A 35 6.53 -2.44 4.38
CA ALA A 35 7.41 -1.28 4.46
C ALA A 35 8.25 -1.31 5.75
N ARG A 36 7.61 -1.53 6.90
CA ARG A 36 8.30 -1.64 8.18
C ARG A 36 9.29 -2.79 8.20
N MET A 37 8.85 -3.97 7.75
CA MET A 37 9.70 -5.16 7.65
C MET A 37 10.97 -4.85 6.86
N LEU A 38 10.82 -4.28 5.67
CA LEU A 38 11.93 -3.92 4.80
C LEU A 38 12.85 -2.86 5.44
N GLY A 39 12.29 -1.78 5.97
CA GLY A 39 13.06 -0.69 6.56
C GLY A 39 13.80 -1.07 7.84
N GLU A 40 13.17 -1.82 8.75
CA GLU A 40 13.80 -2.30 10.00
C GLU A 40 14.90 -3.33 9.72
N VAL A 41 14.68 -4.25 8.76
CA VAL A 41 15.71 -5.21 8.34
C VAL A 41 16.86 -4.51 7.62
N ALA A 42 16.57 -3.57 6.72
CA ALA A 42 17.62 -2.79 6.06
C ALA A 42 18.48 -2.04 7.08
N HIS A 43 17.85 -1.32 8.02
CA HIS A 43 18.55 -0.62 9.10
C HIS A 43 19.40 -1.58 9.94
N THR A 44 18.83 -2.72 10.33
CA THR A 44 19.56 -3.78 11.05
C THR A 44 20.78 -4.25 10.26
N LEU A 45 20.61 -4.60 8.99
CA LEU A 45 21.68 -5.12 8.14
C LEU A 45 22.80 -4.10 7.95
N THR A 46 22.50 -2.80 7.82
CA THR A 46 23.56 -1.77 7.77
C THR A 46 24.45 -1.79 9.02
N GLY A 47 23.87 -2.02 10.20
CA GLY A 47 24.60 -2.15 11.46
C GLY A 47 25.40 -3.46 11.55
N GLU A 48 24.77 -4.58 11.23
CA GLU A 48 25.42 -5.90 11.25
C GLU A 48 26.59 -5.99 10.27
N CYS A 49 26.43 -5.47 9.04
CA CYS A 49 27.48 -5.45 8.03
C CYS A 49 28.65 -4.52 8.39
N ARG A 50 28.54 -3.64 9.39
CA ARG A 50 29.65 -2.80 9.89
C ARG A 50 30.47 -3.47 10.99
N LYS A 51 29.96 -4.51 11.65
CA LYS A 51 30.68 -5.23 12.72
C LYS A 51 31.93 -5.93 12.19
N SER A 52 32.82 -6.32 13.10
CA SER A 52 33.99 -7.15 12.76
C SER A 52 33.57 -8.55 12.32
N LEU A 53 32.63 -9.17 13.04
CA LEU A 53 31.95 -10.39 12.64
C LEU A 53 30.79 -10.04 11.70
N LYS A 54 31.01 -10.20 10.39
CA LYS A 54 30.01 -9.95 9.35
C LYS A 54 28.91 -11.02 9.37
N PRO A 55 27.68 -10.69 8.92
CA PRO A 55 26.61 -11.67 8.78
C PRO A 55 26.91 -12.74 7.72
N PHE A 56 26.39 -13.95 7.92
CA PHE A 56 26.39 -15.03 6.93
C PHE A 56 25.15 -14.96 6.03
N LEU A 57 25.30 -15.27 4.74
CA LEU A 57 24.17 -15.49 3.83
C LEU A 57 23.89 -16.97 3.69
N ILE A 58 22.67 -17.39 4.01
CA ILE A 58 22.17 -18.75 3.81
C ILE A 58 21.17 -18.74 2.65
N TYR A 59 21.48 -19.47 1.59
CA TYR A 59 20.66 -19.49 0.37
C TYR A 59 20.61 -20.90 -0.22
N ASP A 60 19.40 -21.40 -0.48
CA ASP A 60 19.16 -22.74 -1.05
C ASP A 60 18.90 -22.71 -2.57
N GLY A 61 18.89 -21.52 -3.16
CA GLY A 61 18.68 -21.37 -4.60
C GLY A 61 19.96 -21.55 -5.42
N LYS A 62 19.83 -21.40 -6.74
CA LYS A 62 20.93 -21.59 -7.70
C LYS A 62 21.94 -20.45 -7.61
N PRO A 63 23.24 -20.70 -7.31
CA PRO A 63 24.27 -19.66 -7.26
C PRO A 63 24.41 -18.85 -8.56
N GLU A 64 24.18 -19.50 -9.70
CA GLU A 64 24.29 -18.90 -11.03
C GLU A 64 23.07 -18.07 -11.46
N SER A 65 21.99 -18.09 -10.68
CA SER A 65 20.81 -17.24 -10.89
C SER A 65 21.14 -15.75 -10.70
N PRO A 66 20.35 -14.82 -11.25
CA PRO A 66 20.55 -13.39 -11.02
C PRO A 66 20.63 -13.05 -9.52
N LEU A 67 19.76 -13.66 -8.71
CA LEU A 67 19.75 -13.48 -7.26
C LEU A 67 21.00 -14.08 -6.60
N GLY A 68 21.39 -15.30 -6.96
CA GLY A 68 22.60 -15.95 -6.42
C GLY A 68 23.88 -15.17 -6.69
N ARG A 69 24.01 -14.61 -7.90
CA ARG A 69 25.16 -13.74 -8.26
C ARG A 69 25.17 -12.44 -7.46
N LEU A 70 24.01 -11.82 -7.26
CA LEU A 70 23.92 -10.60 -6.45
C LEU A 70 24.31 -10.87 -4.99
N LEU A 71 23.86 -11.99 -4.42
CA LEU A 71 24.25 -12.42 -3.07
C LEU A 71 25.75 -12.68 -2.98
N GLN A 72 26.35 -13.32 -3.99
CA GLN A 72 27.80 -13.52 -4.04
C GLN A 72 28.55 -12.19 -4.13
N GLU A 73 28.06 -11.23 -4.93
CA GLU A 73 28.66 -9.90 -5.02
C GLU A 73 28.67 -9.18 -3.66
N MET A 74 27.62 -9.35 -2.85
CA MET A 74 27.55 -8.81 -1.48
C MET A 74 28.61 -9.43 -0.55
N VAL A 75 29.00 -10.69 -0.77
CA VAL A 75 30.12 -11.34 -0.09
C VAL A 75 31.46 -10.80 -0.60
N ASP A 76 31.61 -10.64 -1.92
CA ASP A 76 32.85 -10.13 -2.53
C ASP A 76 33.16 -8.69 -2.09
N LYS A 77 32.10 -7.90 -1.84
CA LYS A 77 32.17 -6.56 -1.22
C LYS A 77 32.47 -6.56 0.28
N LYS A 78 32.62 -7.74 0.90
CA LYS A 78 32.90 -7.95 2.33
C LYS A 78 31.82 -7.39 3.27
N TRP A 79 30.59 -7.23 2.77
CA TRP A 79 29.44 -6.91 3.61
C TRP A 79 28.98 -8.13 4.40
N PHE A 80 29.08 -9.31 3.77
CA PHE A 80 28.80 -10.61 4.35
C PHE A 80 30.08 -11.45 4.35
N CYS A 81 30.18 -12.41 5.27
CA CYS A 81 31.38 -13.24 5.39
C CYS A 81 31.42 -14.39 4.38
N ASP A 82 30.27 -15.01 4.07
CA ASP A 82 30.18 -16.15 3.16
C ASP A 82 28.75 -16.33 2.64
N LEU A 83 28.62 -17.03 1.49
CA LEU A 83 27.35 -17.49 0.90
C LEU A 83 27.32 -19.02 0.95
N ILE A 84 26.44 -19.57 1.79
CA ILE A 84 26.42 -20.99 2.12
C ILE A 84 25.02 -21.60 1.96
N THR A 85 24.96 -22.88 1.62
CA THR A 85 23.68 -23.61 1.59
C THR A 85 23.22 -23.96 3.01
N PRO A 86 21.90 -24.14 3.23
CA PRO A 86 21.37 -24.60 4.53
C PRO A 86 22.05 -25.87 5.04
N GLU A 87 22.30 -26.84 4.16
CA GLU A 87 22.97 -28.11 4.50
C GLU A 87 24.39 -27.88 5.02
N ARG A 88 25.20 -27.09 4.29
CA ARG A 88 26.58 -26.81 4.69
C ARG A 88 26.62 -26.00 5.99
N TYR A 89 25.70 -25.05 6.17
CA TYR A 89 25.58 -24.31 7.43
C TYR A 89 25.22 -25.23 8.62
N ALA A 90 24.36 -26.23 8.39
CA ALA A 90 23.93 -27.16 9.42
C ALA A 90 25.07 -28.02 9.98
N VAL A 91 26.04 -28.40 9.15
CA VAL A 91 27.20 -29.21 9.57
C VAL A 91 28.43 -28.39 9.94
N ALA A 92 28.50 -27.11 9.55
CA ALA A 92 29.65 -26.28 9.83
C ALA A 92 29.81 -25.98 11.35
N PRO A 93 31.04 -25.82 11.87
CA PRO A 93 31.30 -25.59 13.29
C PRO A 93 30.95 -24.16 13.75
N TYR A 94 30.34 -23.33 12.89
CA TYR A 94 30.00 -21.94 13.19
C TYR A 94 28.98 -21.82 14.32
N GLN A 95 29.25 -20.92 15.27
CA GLN A 95 28.31 -20.51 16.32
C GLN A 95 28.39 -18.99 16.54
N GLY A 96 27.25 -18.37 16.80
CA GLY A 96 27.11 -16.93 17.04
C GLY A 96 26.99 -16.08 15.77
N GLY A 97 26.94 -14.76 15.95
CA GLY A 97 26.79 -13.78 14.87
C GLY A 97 25.38 -13.71 14.29
N THR A 98 25.26 -13.00 13.17
CA THR A 98 23.98 -12.85 12.44
C THR A 98 23.96 -13.76 11.21
N ALA A 99 22.87 -14.49 11.04
CA ALA A 99 22.60 -15.25 9.81
C ALA A 99 21.41 -14.62 9.06
N VAL A 100 21.55 -14.47 7.75
CA VAL A 100 20.49 -13.96 6.87
C VAL A 100 20.09 -15.09 5.92
N VAL A 101 18.86 -15.57 6.08
CA VAL A 101 18.29 -16.68 5.33
C VAL A 101 17.44 -16.11 4.21
N VAL A 102 17.82 -16.39 2.97
CA VAL A 102 17.17 -15.88 1.77
C VAL A 102 16.44 -17.02 1.06
N GLY A 103 15.14 -16.86 0.85
CA GLY A 103 14.28 -17.84 0.19
C GLY A 103 13.88 -19.00 1.12
N TYR A 104 13.67 -20.16 0.52
CA TYR A 104 13.22 -21.36 1.23
C TYR A 104 14.38 -22.06 1.95
N PHE A 105 14.06 -22.81 3.00
CA PHE A 105 14.94 -23.81 3.59
C PHE A 105 14.11 -25.00 4.12
N SER A 106 14.72 -26.19 4.08
CA SER A 106 14.10 -27.43 4.56
C SER A 106 14.04 -27.51 6.08
N GLU A 107 12.99 -28.13 6.62
CA GLU A 107 12.80 -28.39 8.06
C GLU A 107 13.97 -29.19 8.65
N ARG A 108 14.64 -30.00 7.82
CA ARG A 108 15.85 -30.76 8.20
C ARG A 108 16.95 -29.88 8.80
N TYR A 109 17.01 -28.61 8.41
CA TYR A 109 18.07 -27.67 8.80
C TYR A 109 17.60 -26.59 9.78
N GLU A 110 16.32 -26.62 10.19
CA GLU A 110 15.70 -25.64 11.09
C GLU A 110 16.48 -25.46 12.38
N ASP A 111 16.81 -26.58 13.04
CA ASP A 111 17.51 -26.55 14.32
C ASP A 111 18.83 -25.79 14.24
N ALA A 112 19.59 -25.97 13.16
CA ALA A 112 20.84 -25.25 12.97
C ALA A 112 20.61 -23.77 12.67
N ILE A 113 19.69 -23.45 11.75
CA ILE A 113 19.35 -22.07 11.37
C ILE A 113 18.80 -21.30 12.56
N PHE A 114 18.04 -21.95 13.43
CA PHE A 114 17.39 -21.32 14.57
C PHE A 114 18.32 -21.16 15.77
N LYS A 115 19.15 -22.17 16.08
CA LYS A 115 19.90 -22.22 17.34
C LYS A 115 21.36 -21.77 17.23
N LYS A 116 22.00 -21.90 16.06
CA LYS A 116 23.43 -21.55 15.92
C LYS A 116 23.72 -20.05 15.92
N PRO A 117 22.97 -19.18 15.20
CA PRO A 117 23.29 -17.75 15.17
C PRO A 117 22.66 -17.02 16.37
N ASP A 118 23.31 -15.94 16.81
CA ASP A 118 22.77 -15.04 17.85
C ASP A 118 21.51 -14.32 17.34
N ARG A 119 21.50 -13.97 16.06
CA ARG A 119 20.36 -13.32 15.37
C ARG A 119 20.12 -13.99 14.02
N ALA A 120 18.85 -14.24 13.68
CA ALA A 120 18.50 -14.79 12.37
C ALA A 120 17.48 -13.86 11.69
N ILE A 121 17.83 -13.43 10.47
CA ILE A 121 17.00 -12.59 9.61
C ILE A 121 16.46 -13.47 8.48
N PHE A 122 15.17 -13.38 8.19
CA PHE A 122 14.51 -14.19 7.17
C PHE A 122 13.94 -13.30 6.06
N ILE A 123 14.25 -13.60 4.81
CA ILE A 123 13.74 -12.88 3.64
C ILE A 123 13.13 -13.92 2.70
N ASN A 124 11.81 -14.08 2.73
CA ASN A 124 11.13 -15.10 1.95
C ASN A 124 9.63 -14.81 1.79
N GLN A 125 9.00 -15.41 0.79
CA GLN A 125 7.56 -15.28 0.53
C GLN A 125 6.72 -16.42 1.13
N PHE A 126 7.32 -17.29 1.95
CA PHE A 126 6.73 -18.56 2.39
C PHE A 126 6.29 -18.53 3.86
N GLU A 127 6.27 -17.34 4.47
CA GLU A 127 5.95 -17.15 5.89
C GLU A 127 6.87 -17.94 6.85
N LYS A 128 8.08 -18.31 6.40
CA LYS A 128 9.05 -19.06 7.23
C LYS A 128 9.92 -18.13 8.07
N ALA A 129 9.94 -18.35 9.38
CA ALA A 129 10.80 -17.68 10.35
C ALA A 129 10.98 -18.55 11.61
N LYS A 130 11.75 -18.08 12.63
CA LYS A 130 11.83 -18.81 13.91
C LYS A 130 10.45 -18.89 14.58
N PRO A 131 10.14 -19.99 15.30
CA PRO A 131 8.95 -20.05 16.13
C PRO A 131 8.87 -18.86 17.09
N LYS A 132 7.69 -18.24 17.20
CA LYS A 132 7.41 -17.04 18.01
C LYS A 132 8.08 -15.74 17.53
N GLN A 133 8.86 -15.75 16.46
CA GLN A 133 9.34 -14.52 15.82
C GLN A 133 8.21 -13.81 15.07
N THR A 134 7.22 -14.56 14.62
CA THR A 134 6.03 -14.07 13.92
C THR A 134 4.83 -14.14 14.86
N GLN A 135 4.58 -13.09 15.64
CA GLN A 135 3.46 -13.04 16.57
C GLN A 135 2.64 -11.78 16.37
N THR A 136 1.31 -11.96 16.33
CA THR A 136 0.31 -10.88 16.31
C THR A 136 0.57 -9.78 15.28
N GLY A 137 1.10 -10.14 14.11
CA GLY A 137 1.40 -9.20 13.02
C GLY A 137 2.74 -8.48 13.13
N TYR A 138 3.46 -8.55 14.25
CA TYR A 138 4.84 -8.03 14.32
C TYR A 138 5.83 -9.08 13.81
N TYR A 139 6.75 -8.62 12.94
CA TYR A 139 7.69 -9.48 12.22
C TYR A 139 9.13 -8.95 12.31
N PRO A 140 9.74 -8.91 13.51
CA PRO A 140 11.12 -8.49 13.68
C PRO A 140 12.04 -9.43 12.91
N ASP A 141 13.05 -8.86 12.25
CA ASP A 141 14.06 -9.62 11.49
C ASP A 141 13.45 -10.51 10.39
N VAL A 142 12.30 -10.12 9.84
CA VAL A 142 11.63 -10.87 8.79
C VAL A 142 11.17 -9.89 7.70
N ILE A 143 11.29 -10.31 6.45
CA ILE A 143 10.61 -9.70 5.31
C ILE A 143 9.83 -10.79 4.59
N PHE A 144 8.50 -10.70 4.66
CA PHE A 144 7.60 -11.59 3.93
C PHE A 144 7.29 -11.08 2.53
N ALA A 145 8.28 -11.19 1.64
CA ALA A 145 8.17 -10.81 0.24
C ALA A 145 9.16 -11.60 -0.63
N ASP A 146 8.95 -11.54 -1.94
CA ASP A 146 9.80 -12.21 -2.92
C ASP A 146 11.25 -11.68 -2.83
N PRO A 147 12.25 -12.56 -2.58
CA PRO A 147 13.66 -12.17 -2.57
C PRO A 147 14.14 -11.47 -3.85
N TYR A 148 13.57 -11.77 -5.02
CA TYR A 148 13.91 -11.12 -6.29
C TYR A 148 13.44 -9.66 -6.36
N LEU A 149 12.49 -9.25 -5.50
CA LEU A 149 12.12 -7.85 -5.28
C LEU A 149 12.99 -7.21 -4.19
N VAL A 150 13.14 -7.89 -3.06
CA VAL A 150 13.69 -7.31 -1.83
C VAL A 150 15.22 -7.22 -1.83
N ILE A 151 15.92 -8.26 -2.29
CA ILE A 151 17.39 -8.29 -2.24
C ILE A 151 18.01 -7.19 -3.12
N PRO A 152 17.53 -6.89 -4.34
CA PRO A 152 18.01 -5.74 -5.10
C PRO A 152 17.83 -4.40 -4.38
N ILE A 153 16.70 -4.21 -3.67
CA ILE A 153 16.46 -3.00 -2.86
C ILE A 153 17.46 -2.92 -1.69
N LEU A 154 17.65 -4.03 -0.96
CA LEU A 154 18.61 -4.11 0.13
C LEU A 154 20.06 -3.93 -0.36
N TYR A 155 20.41 -4.47 -1.52
CA TYR A 155 21.72 -4.29 -2.13
C TYR A 155 22.01 -2.81 -2.38
N LEU A 156 21.09 -2.07 -3.02
CA LEU A 156 21.28 -0.63 -3.26
C LEU A 156 21.29 0.17 -1.96
N THR A 157 20.50 -0.24 -0.97
CA THR A 157 20.51 0.37 0.36
C THR A 157 21.85 0.18 1.07
N LEU A 158 22.38 -1.04 1.09
CA LEU A 158 23.69 -1.33 1.70
C LEU A 158 24.82 -0.66 0.93
N LYS A 159 24.73 -0.61 -0.40
CA LYS A 159 25.67 0.11 -1.26
C LYS A 159 25.78 1.59 -0.87
N GLU A 160 24.65 2.22 -0.59
CA GLU A 160 24.63 3.61 -0.13
C GLU A 160 25.24 3.77 1.27
N TYR A 161 24.81 2.98 2.24
CA TYR A 161 25.22 3.17 3.64
C TYR A 161 26.60 2.58 3.98
N LEU A 162 27.11 1.61 3.21
CA LEU A 162 28.42 0.99 3.44
C LEU A 162 29.49 1.52 2.52
N ASP A 163 29.17 1.79 1.25
CA ASP A 163 30.14 2.22 0.24
C ASP A 163 30.01 3.73 -0.11
N GLY A 164 28.94 4.40 0.33
CA GLY A 164 28.69 5.82 0.02
C GLY A 164 28.14 6.06 -1.40
N GLU A 165 27.74 5.01 -2.10
CA GLU A 165 27.26 5.07 -3.48
C GLU A 165 25.72 5.07 -3.54
N THR A 166 25.14 6.23 -3.83
CA THR A 166 23.68 6.43 -3.87
C THR A 166 23.06 5.93 -5.18
N SER A 167 21.79 5.52 -5.12
CA SER A 167 20.99 5.21 -6.32
C SER A 167 19.58 5.79 -6.22
N GLY A 168 19.12 6.44 -7.29
CA GLY A 168 17.72 6.87 -7.44
C GLY A 168 16.79 5.71 -7.82
N VAL A 169 15.49 5.95 -7.80
CA VAL A 169 14.48 4.91 -8.04
C VAL A 169 14.40 4.50 -9.50
N ALA A 170 14.65 5.40 -10.46
CA ALA A 170 14.80 5.03 -11.88
C ALA A 170 15.87 3.95 -12.10
N SER A 171 17.00 4.04 -11.39
CA SER A 171 18.06 3.04 -11.44
C SER A 171 17.62 1.72 -10.81
N LEU A 172 16.89 1.76 -9.68
CA LEU A 172 16.32 0.58 -9.06
C LEU A 172 15.36 -0.16 -10.00
N ILE A 173 14.42 0.54 -10.64
CA ILE A 173 13.46 -0.08 -11.57
C ILE A 173 14.18 -0.75 -12.75
N LYS A 174 15.20 -0.09 -13.30
CA LYS A 174 16.04 -0.69 -14.36
C LYS A 174 16.77 -1.93 -13.84
N PHE A 175 17.32 -1.87 -12.63
CA PHE A 175 18.05 -2.96 -12.01
C PHE A 175 17.15 -4.17 -11.74
N LEU A 176 15.97 -3.96 -11.12
CA LEU A 176 14.95 -4.98 -10.90
C LEU A 176 14.54 -5.70 -12.19
N GLY A 177 14.46 -4.99 -13.31
CA GLY A 177 14.15 -5.59 -14.61
C GLY A 177 15.13 -6.68 -15.08
N SER A 178 16.31 -6.80 -14.47
CA SER A 178 17.28 -7.87 -14.76
C SER A 178 17.06 -9.16 -13.96
N PHE A 179 16.13 -9.15 -12.99
CA PHE A 179 15.89 -10.25 -12.05
C PHE A 179 14.76 -11.20 -12.46
N GLY A 180 14.09 -10.94 -13.60
CA GLY A 180 12.97 -11.77 -14.08
C GLY A 180 11.70 -11.66 -13.21
N GLU A 181 10.66 -12.41 -13.58
CA GLU A 181 9.40 -12.56 -12.82
C GLU A 181 8.87 -11.26 -12.18
N ILE A 182 8.92 -11.13 -10.85
CA ILE A 182 8.45 -9.94 -10.11
C ILE A 182 9.20 -8.66 -10.49
N GLY A 183 10.50 -8.76 -10.81
CA GLY A 183 11.31 -7.64 -11.28
C GLY A 183 10.88 -7.16 -12.67
N ALA A 184 10.48 -8.10 -13.55
CA ALA A 184 9.88 -7.76 -14.84
C ALA A 184 8.50 -7.10 -14.67
N SER A 185 7.67 -7.62 -13.76
CA SER A 185 6.38 -7.00 -13.40
C SER A 185 6.55 -5.58 -12.83
N MET A 186 7.54 -5.35 -11.96
CA MET A 186 7.85 -4.01 -11.44
C MET A 186 8.28 -3.05 -12.54
N LYS A 187 9.15 -3.49 -13.46
CA LYS A 187 9.59 -2.68 -14.59
C LYS A 187 8.44 -2.34 -15.54
N GLU A 188 7.60 -3.31 -15.87
CA GLU A 188 6.45 -3.08 -16.73
C GLU A 188 5.39 -2.20 -16.04
N GLY A 189 5.16 -2.42 -14.74
CA GLY A 189 4.29 -1.56 -13.93
C GLY A 189 4.78 -0.11 -13.87
N ALA A 190 6.08 0.12 -13.68
CA ALA A 190 6.66 1.46 -13.72
C ALA A 190 6.52 2.12 -15.10
N ARG A 191 6.73 1.36 -16.18
CA ARG A 191 6.55 1.83 -17.56
C ARG A 191 5.11 2.25 -17.82
N LEU A 192 4.14 1.40 -17.48
CA LEU A 192 2.71 1.68 -17.67
C LEU A 192 2.22 2.80 -16.76
N ALA A 193 2.65 2.85 -15.50
CA ALA A 193 2.38 3.94 -14.57
C ALA A 193 2.88 5.28 -15.14
N GLY A 194 4.10 5.32 -15.67
CA GLY A 194 4.64 6.51 -16.32
C GLY A 194 3.84 6.98 -17.53
N ILE A 195 3.23 6.05 -18.30
CA ILE A 195 2.34 6.41 -19.41
C ILE A 195 1.01 6.94 -18.88
N MET A 196 0.29 6.16 -18.07
CA MET A 196 -1.07 6.53 -17.65
C MET A 196 -1.14 7.81 -16.80
N PHE A 197 -0.09 8.11 -16.04
CA PHE A 197 -0.06 9.30 -15.18
C PHE A 197 0.38 10.58 -15.90
N ARG A 198 1.00 10.47 -17.09
CA ARG A 198 1.54 11.64 -17.82
C ARG A 198 0.84 11.93 -19.13
N ASP A 199 0.41 10.89 -19.83
CA ASP A 199 -0.19 11.04 -21.13
C ASP A 199 -1.61 11.60 -20.97
N PRO A 200 -1.87 12.84 -21.43
CA PRO A 200 -3.17 13.48 -21.28
C PRO A 200 -4.28 12.80 -22.10
N GLU A 201 -3.96 11.81 -22.94
CA GLU A 201 -4.97 10.94 -23.55
C GLU A 201 -5.66 10.03 -22.54
N TYR A 202 -5.02 9.74 -21.40
CA TYR A 202 -5.58 8.85 -20.38
C TYR A 202 -6.31 9.63 -19.28
N LYS A 203 -7.43 9.06 -18.84
CA LYS A 203 -8.08 9.38 -17.57
C LYS A 203 -7.85 8.23 -16.61
N THR A 204 -7.15 8.51 -15.52
CA THR A 204 -6.64 7.49 -14.61
C THR A 204 -7.46 7.41 -13.33
N ILE A 205 -8.00 6.23 -13.08
CA ILE A 205 -8.80 5.92 -11.89
C ILE A 205 -7.92 5.15 -10.90
N LEU A 206 -7.74 5.70 -9.70
CA LEU A 206 -7.04 5.06 -8.60
C LEU A 206 -8.03 4.28 -7.74
N THR A 207 -7.75 2.99 -7.50
CA THR A 207 -8.56 2.16 -6.59
C THR A 207 -7.74 1.70 -5.40
N LEU A 208 -8.24 1.97 -4.20
CA LEU A 208 -7.51 1.74 -2.95
C LEU A 208 -8.28 0.81 -2.01
N SER A 209 -7.60 -0.21 -1.49
CA SER A 209 -8.13 -1.12 -0.47
C SER A 209 -7.01 -1.56 0.48
N GLY A 210 -7.37 -2.25 1.56
CA GLY A 210 -6.43 -2.59 2.65
C GLY A 210 -6.18 -1.40 3.58
N ALA A 211 -5.25 -1.57 4.53
CA ALA A 211 -4.97 -0.60 5.58
C ALA A 211 -3.88 0.42 5.19
N MET A 212 -3.95 1.00 3.98
CA MET A 212 -2.87 1.82 3.42
C MET A 212 -2.61 3.12 4.19
N THR A 213 -3.65 3.80 4.68
CA THR A 213 -3.49 5.01 5.50
C THR A 213 -2.94 4.69 6.90
N PRO A 214 -3.49 3.71 7.67
CA PRO A 214 -2.82 3.24 8.89
C PRO A 214 -1.37 2.80 8.66
N ALA A 215 -1.09 2.18 7.52
CA ALA A 215 0.25 1.77 7.08
C ALA A 215 1.23 2.91 6.81
N LYS A 216 0.79 4.17 6.88
CA LYS A 216 1.57 5.38 6.59
C LYS A 216 1.84 5.66 5.12
N MET A 217 0.92 5.22 4.25
CA MET A 217 0.94 5.53 2.81
C MET A 217 0.04 6.72 2.43
N GLY A 218 -0.55 7.43 3.39
CA GLY A 218 -1.44 8.58 3.12
C GLY A 218 -0.77 9.69 2.30
N LEU A 219 0.49 10.02 2.58
CA LEU A 219 1.23 11.03 1.81
C LEU A 219 1.62 10.56 0.40
N VAL A 220 1.76 9.25 0.18
CA VAL A 220 1.95 8.68 -1.17
C VAL A 220 0.70 8.94 -2.03
N ILE A 221 -0.49 8.80 -1.46
CA ILE A 221 -1.76 9.15 -2.14
C ILE A 221 -1.81 10.67 -2.40
N CYS A 222 -1.45 11.48 -1.42
CA CYS A 222 -1.40 12.94 -1.59
C CYS A 222 -0.41 13.31 -2.71
N ASP A 223 0.74 12.66 -2.82
CA ASP A 223 1.69 12.89 -3.92
C ASP A 223 1.08 12.55 -5.27
N MET A 224 0.37 11.43 -5.40
CA MET A 224 -0.32 11.10 -6.65
C MET A 224 -1.36 12.17 -7.05
N ILE A 225 -2.12 12.70 -6.10
CA ILE A 225 -3.10 13.78 -6.36
C ILE A 225 -2.38 15.09 -6.70
N ASP A 226 -1.42 15.50 -5.88
CA ASP A 226 -0.76 16.80 -5.97
C ASP A 226 0.02 16.97 -7.29
N PHE A 227 0.60 15.87 -7.79
CA PHE A 227 1.32 15.78 -9.06
C PHE A 227 0.40 15.50 -10.27
N GLY A 228 -0.92 15.45 -10.08
CA GLY A 228 -1.88 15.26 -11.18
C GLY A 228 -1.85 13.87 -11.81
N MET A 229 -1.45 12.84 -11.07
CA MET A 229 -1.34 11.47 -11.58
C MET A 229 -2.71 10.78 -11.71
N VAL A 230 -3.74 11.28 -11.03
CA VAL A 230 -5.06 10.62 -10.91
C VAL A 230 -6.20 11.60 -11.16
N ASP A 231 -7.27 11.11 -11.78
CA ASP A 231 -8.46 11.90 -12.13
C ASP A 231 -9.69 11.52 -11.31
N PHE A 232 -9.70 10.33 -10.70
CA PHE A 232 -10.79 9.82 -9.87
C PHE A 232 -10.23 8.82 -8.85
N ILE A 233 -10.75 8.84 -7.62
CA ILE A 233 -10.36 7.89 -6.57
C ILE A 233 -11.59 7.09 -6.13
N SER A 234 -11.45 5.77 -6.10
CA SER A 234 -12.40 4.84 -5.45
C SER A 234 -11.68 4.13 -4.32
N SER A 235 -12.21 4.18 -3.10
CA SER A 235 -11.53 3.66 -1.91
C SER A 235 -12.49 3.02 -0.92
N THR A 236 -12.01 2.20 0.01
CA THR A 236 -12.83 1.81 1.16
C THR A 236 -13.03 2.97 2.12
N GLY A 237 -14.13 2.96 2.87
CA GLY A 237 -14.40 4.00 3.86
C GLY A 237 -13.34 4.06 4.96
N ALA A 238 -12.79 2.91 5.38
CA ALA A 238 -11.69 2.84 6.35
C ALA A 238 -10.44 3.62 5.88
N ILE A 239 -10.09 3.57 4.59
CA ILE A 239 -8.94 4.33 4.08
C ILE A 239 -9.14 5.83 4.30
N GLN A 240 -10.36 6.33 4.05
CA GLN A 240 -10.67 7.75 4.25
C GLN A 240 -10.74 8.11 5.73
N ALA A 241 -11.38 7.29 6.57
CA ALA A 241 -11.48 7.52 8.01
C ALA A 241 -10.09 7.62 8.68
N HIS A 242 -9.22 6.63 8.48
CA HIS A 242 -7.86 6.67 9.01
C HIS A 242 -6.96 7.68 8.28
N GLY A 243 -7.28 8.01 7.02
CA GLY A 243 -6.61 9.10 6.29
C GLY A 243 -6.91 10.48 6.90
N LEU A 244 -8.10 10.68 7.45
CA LEU A 244 -8.44 11.88 8.23
C LEU A 244 -7.66 11.96 9.53
N VAL A 245 -7.46 10.83 10.21
CA VAL A 245 -6.61 10.75 11.42
C VAL A 245 -5.21 11.29 11.10
N GLU A 246 -4.58 10.82 10.03
CA GLU A 246 -3.28 11.34 9.60
C GLU A 246 -3.34 12.82 9.18
N GLY A 247 -4.38 13.21 8.42
CA GLY A 247 -4.59 14.58 7.95
C GLY A 247 -4.79 15.62 9.06
N MET A 248 -5.22 15.19 10.24
CA MET A 248 -5.31 16.02 11.44
C MET A 248 -3.99 16.08 12.25
N GLY A 249 -2.94 15.36 11.82
CA GLY A 249 -1.70 15.22 12.55
C GLY A 249 -1.77 14.25 13.75
N LEU A 250 -2.80 13.41 13.80
CA LEU A 250 -2.93 12.37 14.83
C LEU A 250 -2.09 11.14 14.47
N LYS A 251 -1.83 10.33 15.50
CA LYS A 251 -0.73 9.35 15.48
C LYS A 251 -1.24 7.92 15.54
N HIS A 252 -0.55 7.06 14.79
CA HIS A 252 -0.61 5.61 14.94
C HIS A 252 0.69 5.15 15.58
N PHE A 253 0.68 3.98 16.20
CA PHE A 253 1.84 3.46 16.92
C PHE A 253 2.15 2.03 16.52
N LYS A 254 3.41 1.62 16.62
CA LYS A 254 3.82 0.23 16.43
C LYS A 254 3.23 -0.64 17.54
N HIS A 255 2.72 -1.80 17.16
CA HIS A 255 2.26 -2.82 18.10
C HIS A 255 3.45 -3.60 18.69
N ASP A 256 3.48 -3.75 20.03
CA ASP A 256 4.33 -4.73 20.72
C ASP A 256 3.51 -6.01 20.99
N PRO A 257 3.89 -7.18 20.45
CA PRO A 257 3.18 -8.45 20.69
C PRO A 257 3.03 -8.87 22.14
N LYS A 258 3.82 -8.29 23.06
CA LYS A 258 3.64 -8.50 24.50
C LYS A 258 2.32 -7.91 25.01
N MET A 259 1.69 -7.01 24.25
CA MET A 259 0.39 -6.45 24.54
C MET A 259 -0.72 -7.37 24.04
N SER A 260 -1.44 -8.03 24.95
CA SER A 260 -2.60 -8.83 24.57
C SER A 260 -3.74 -7.96 24.02
N ASP A 261 -4.55 -8.49 23.09
CA ASP A 261 -5.74 -7.80 22.58
C ASP A 261 -6.75 -7.42 23.69
N LYS A 262 -6.80 -8.19 24.80
CA LYS A 262 -7.62 -7.82 25.98
C LYS A 262 -7.12 -6.56 26.69
N LEU A 263 -5.80 -6.42 26.82
CA LEU A 263 -5.19 -5.22 27.39
C LEU A 263 -5.43 -4.03 26.47
N LEU A 264 -5.24 -4.22 25.17
CA LEU A 264 -5.48 -3.20 24.16
C LEU A 264 -6.92 -2.69 24.21
N ALA A 265 -7.91 -3.59 24.25
CA ALA A 265 -9.31 -3.24 24.42
C ALA A 265 -9.59 -2.49 25.73
N ALA A 266 -9.04 -2.94 26.87
CA ALA A 266 -9.19 -2.26 28.15
C ALA A 266 -8.58 -0.84 28.17
N LEU A 267 -7.59 -0.59 27.31
CA LEU A 267 -6.94 0.71 27.14
C LEU A 267 -7.53 1.52 25.97
N LYS A 268 -8.55 1.02 25.28
CA LYS A 268 -9.15 1.68 24.10
C LYS A 268 -8.14 1.93 22.97
N LEU A 269 -7.31 0.92 22.74
CA LEU A 269 -6.28 0.89 21.70
C LEU A 269 -6.67 -0.17 20.67
N ASN A 270 -7.09 0.24 19.47
CA ASN A 270 -7.49 -0.67 18.40
C ASN A 270 -6.26 -1.18 17.66
N ARG A 271 -6.16 -2.49 17.47
CA ARG A 271 -5.04 -3.10 16.73
C ARG A 271 -5.42 -3.31 15.28
N ILE A 272 -4.57 -2.83 14.37
CA ILE A 272 -4.61 -3.16 12.94
C ILE A 272 -3.34 -3.95 12.65
N THR A 273 -3.38 -5.26 12.83
CA THR A 273 -2.21 -6.15 12.67
C THR A 273 -0.99 -5.72 13.52
N ASP A 274 0.03 -5.09 12.92
CA ASP A 274 1.30 -4.68 13.51
C ASP A 274 1.33 -3.22 14.00
N LEU A 275 0.19 -2.54 13.98
CA LEU A 275 0.02 -1.19 14.52
C LEU A 275 -1.19 -1.06 15.45
N ILE A 276 -1.20 0.04 16.20
CA ILE A 276 -2.20 0.45 17.16
C ILE A 276 -2.71 1.86 16.83
N GLU A 277 -4.02 2.03 16.92
CA GLU A 277 -4.72 3.31 16.84
C GLU A 277 -5.50 3.57 18.14
N PRO A 278 -5.26 4.69 18.85
CA PRO A 278 -6.10 5.09 19.97
C PRO A 278 -7.53 5.41 19.52
N GLU A 279 -8.57 4.93 20.23
CA GLU A 279 -9.97 5.31 19.96
C GLU A 279 -10.18 6.82 19.99
N THR A 280 -9.39 7.55 20.80
CA THR A 280 -9.44 9.01 20.83
C THR A 280 -9.19 9.64 19.48
N ASN A 281 -8.50 8.97 18.55
CA ASN A 281 -8.35 9.46 17.18
C ASN A 281 -9.70 9.50 16.45
N LEU A 282 -10.52 8.47 16.64
CA LEU A 282 -11.86 8.37 16.05
C LEU A 282 -12.81 9.41 16.65
N ASP A 283 -12.68 9.71 17.95
CA ASP A 283 -13.42 10.82 18.58
C ASP A 283 -13.12 12.19 17.92
N HIS A 284 -11.91 12.39 17.36
CA HIS A 284 -11.58 13.60 16.63
C HIS A 284 -12.14 13.58 15.20
N VAL A 285 -12.15 12.41 14.55
CA VAL A 285 -12.80 12.23 13.24
C VAL A 285 -14.29 12.52 13.36
N GLU A 286 -14.96 11.99 14.38
CA GLU A 286 -16.39 12.21 14.68
C GLU A 286 -16.70 13.71 14.78
N LYS A 287 -15.86 14.49 15.47
CA LYS A 287 -16.05 15.94 15.61
C LYS A 287 -16.03 16.66 14.28
N ILE A 288 -15.03 16.41 13.43
CA ILE A 288 -14.96 17.02 12.09
C ILE A 288 -16.16 16.58 11.27
N PHE A 289 -16.44 15.28 11.25
CA PHE A 289 -17.55 14.72 10.50
C PHE A 289 -18.87 15.39 10.88
N ARG A 290 -19.13 15.51 12.18
CA ARG A 290 -20.29 16.20 12.73
C ARG A 290 -20.33 17.67 12.33
N GLU A 291 -19.22 18.41 12.42
CA GLU A 291 -19.18 19.83 12.01
C GLU A 291 -19.50 20.02 10.53
N VAL A 292 -19.05 19.10 9.68
CA VAL A 292 -19.34 19.11 8.24
C VAL A 292 -20.82 18.87 7.94
N ILE A 293 -21.48 17.96 8.67
CA ILE A 293 -22.86 17.56 8.36
C ILE A 293 -23.94 18.26 9.19
N ILE A 294 -23.58 18.97 10.29
CA ILE A 294 -24.56 19.48 11.27
C ILE A 294 -25.60 20.43 10.66
N ASN A 295 -25.20 21.21 9.66
CA ASN A 295 -26.06 22.19 9.01
C ASN A 295 -26.70 21.68 7.71
N LEU A 296 -26.56 20.38 7.41
CA LEU A 296 -27.17 19.81 6.22
C LEU A 296 -28.70 19.73 6.36
N ASP A 297 -29.35 20.12 5.28
CA ASP A 297 -30.78 20.00 5.08
C ASP A 297 -31.15 18.53 4.86
N GLY A 298 -32.05 18.00 5.70
CA GLY A 298 -32.52 16.61 5.61
C GLY A 298 -33.33 16.30 4.36
N LEU A 299 -33.77 17.32 3.63
CA LEU A 299 -34.45 17.15 2.35
C LEU A 299 -33.49 16.88 1.19
N LYS A 300 -32.18 17.08 1.38
CA LYS A 300 -31.16 16.82 0.35
C LYS A 300 -30.58 15.42 0.50
N HIS A 301 -30.63 14.67 -0.59
CA HIS A 301 -29.91 13.41 -0.71
C HIS A 301 -28.45 13.70 -1.04
N ILE A 302 -27.54 13.12 -0.25
CA ILE A 302 -26.09 13.31 -0.42
C ILE A 302 -25.41 11.98 -0.77
N GLY A 303 -24.24 12.02 -1.38
CA GLY A 303 -23.42 10.83 -1.60
C GLY A 303 -21.98 11.02 -1.14
N TRP A 304 -21.19 9.95 -1.13
CA TRP A 304 -19.82 9.98 -0.62
C TRP A 304 -18.90 10.98 -1.32
N ILE A 305 -19.05 11.15 -2.64
CA ILE A 305 -18.27 12.14 -3.40
C ILE A 305 -18.52 13.56 -2.87
N GLU A 306 -19.78 13.91 -2.59
CA GLU A 306 -20.13 15.24 -2.06
C GLU A 306 -19.63 15.40 -0.63
N LEU A 307 -19.87 14.39 0.22
CA LEU A 307 -19.44 14.40 1.61
C LEU A 307 -17.92 14.49 1.76
N ASN A 308 -17.17 13.69 0.99
CA ASN A 308 -15.71 13.74 0.98
C ASN A 308 -15.18 15.09 0.47
N ARG A 309 -15.86 15.70 -0.51
CA ARG A 309 -15.53 17.05 -0.98
C ARG A 309 -15.72 18.10 0.12
N MET A 310 -16.83 18.05 0.86
CA MET A 310 -17.08 18.97 1.98
C MET A 310 -16.07 18.79 3.12
N ILE A 311 -15.65 17.56 3.41
CA ILE A 311 -14.59 17.31 4.39
C ILE A 311 -13.26 17.88 3.89
N GLY A 312 -12.93 17.70 2.61
CA GLY A 312 -11.74 18.29 2.01
C GLY A 312 -11.71 19.82 2.08
N GLU A 313 -12.85 20.46 1.84
CA GLU A 313 -13.06 21.90 2.02
C GLU A 313 -12.77 22.33 3.46
N TYR A 314 -13.40 21.67 4.43
CA TYR A 314 -13.18 21.93 5.85
C TYR A 314 -11.70 21.78 6.26
N LEU A 315 -11.01 20.73 5.78
CA LEU A 315 -9.58 20.56 6.05
C LEU A 315 -8.71 21.67 5.44
N THR A 316 -9.10 22.22 4.30
CA THR A 316 -8.40 23.35 3.66
C THR A 316 -8.48 24.61 4.54
N GLU A 317 -9.63 24.84 5.17
CA GLU A 317 -9.87 26.01 6.01
C GLU A 317 -9.23 25.88 7.41
N HIS A 318 -9.30 24.70 8.01
CA HIS A 318 -8.95 24.46 9.41
C HIS A 318 -7.58 23.79 9.64
N PHE A 319 -7.05 23.05 8.66
CA PHE A 319 -5.80 22.28 8.77
C PHE A 319 -4.78 22.69 7.68
N LYS A 320 -4.45 23.98 7.63
CA LYS A 320 -3.64 24.59 6.55
C LYS A 320 -2.25 23.99 6.36
N GLU A 321 -1.56 23.68 7.45
CA GLU A 321 -0.20 23.14 7.42
C GLU A 321 -0.12 21.63 7.18
N GLN A 322 -1.26 20.91 7.28
CA GLN A 322 -1.29 19.47 7.08
C GLN A 322 -1.59 19.12 5.63
N ARG A 323 -0.98 18.03 5.16
CA ARG A 323 -1.36 17.37 3.89
C ARG A 323 -2.32 16.23 4.23
N ALA A 324 -3.43 16.15 3.52
CA ALA A 324 -4.45 15.13 3.73
C ALA A 324 -5.08 14.75 2.39
N ILE A 325 -5.49 13.48 2.25
CA ILE A 325 -6.02 12.95 0.98
C ILE A 325 -7.22 13.78 0.50
N LEU A 326 -8.23 13.98 1.36
CA LEU A 326 -9.43 14.71 0.99
C LEU A 326 -9.17 16.20 0.77
N LYS A 327 -8.18 16.79 1.46
CA LYS A 327 -7.75 18.18 1.23
C LYS A 327 -7.10 18.32 -0.15
N SER A 328 -6.09 17.51 -0.45
CA SER A 328 -5.45 17.48 -1.77
C SER A 328 -6.48 17.22 -2.88
N ALA A 329 -7.41 16.30 -2.65
CA ALA A 329 -8.48 15.99 -3.61
C ALA A 329 -9.41 17.19 -3.84
N TYR A 330 -9.83 17.90 -2.78
CA TYR A 330 -10.63 19.12 -2.91
C TYR A 330 -9.88 20.22 -3.67
N GLU A 331 -8.64 20.52 -3.28
CA GLU A 331 -7.81 21.56 -3.90
C GLU A 331 -7.51 21.28 -5.39
N LYS A 332 -7.45 20.00 -5.78
CA LYS A 332 -7.23 19.56 -7.17
C LYS A 332 -8.52 19.23 -7.94
N GLY A 333 -9.69 19.32 -7.31
CA GLY A 333 -10.97 18.96 -7.92
C GLY A 333 -11.11 17.47 -8.27
N ILE A 334 -10.44 16.58 -7.54
CA ILE A 334 -10.48 15.13 -7.75
C ILE A 334 -11.61 14.52 -6.92
N PRO A 335 -12.59 13.83 -7.54
CA PRO A 335 -13.65 13.13 -6.81
C PRO A 335 -13.09 11.90 -6.06
N VAL A 336 -13.58 11.71 -4.82
CA VAL A 336 -13.25 10.55 -3.98
C VAL A 336 -14.53 9.82 -3.60
N ASP A 337 -14.66 8.59 -4.11
CA ASP A 337 -15.80 7.71 -3.89
C ASP A 337 -15.51 6.61 -2.86
N ILE A 338 -16.56 6.21 -2.14
CA ILE A 338 -16.58 5.07 -1.22
C ILE A 338 -17.79 4.20 -1.60
N PRO A 339 -17.60 3.15 -2.41
CA PRO A 339 -18.71 2.31 -2.86
C PRO A 339 -19.27 1.41 -1.76
N ASP A 340 -18.47 1.02 -0.77
CA ASP A 340 -18.90 0.26 0.41
C ASP A 340 -19.50 1.20 1.47
N MET A 341 -20.64 1.80 1.14
CA MET A 341 -21.13 3.00 1.82
C MET A 341 -21.28 2.91 3.34
N THR A 342 -21.58 1.74 3.87
CA THR A 342 -21.88 1.55 5.30
C THR A 342 -20.69 1.09 6.12
N ASN A 343 -19.55 0.82 5.48
CA ASN A 343 -18.44 0.07 6.05
C ASN A 343 -17.29 0.99 6.50
N SER A 344 -17.59 1.89 7.43
CA SER A 344 -16.58 2.76 8.07
C SER A 344 -17.07 3.35 9.38
N GLU A 345 -16.11 3.77 10.19
CA GLU A 345 -16.30 4.53 11.43
C GLU A 345 -17.06 5.84 11.15
N MET A 346 -16.74 6.51 10.03
CA MET A 346 -17.45 7.71 9.58
C MET A 346 -18.95 7.45 9.35
N PHE A 347 -19.32 6.26 8.86
CA PHE A 347 -20.74 5.92 8.68
C PHE A 347 -21.43 5.58 10.00
N ASN A 348 -20.71 5.02 10.99
CA ASN A 348 -21.24 4.86 12.34
C ASN A 348 -21.61 6.22 12.95
N ASP A 349 -20.73 7.22 12.78
CA ASP A 349 -20.98 8.59 13.23
C ASP A 349 -22.17 9.21 12.49
N PHE A 350 -22.31 8.96 11.17
CA PHE A 350 -23.48 9.36 10.39
C PHE A 350 -24.78 8.75 10.92
N PHE A 351 -24.75 7.47 11.28
CA PHE A 351 -25.90 6.77 11.84
C PHE A 351 -26.34 7.37 13.17
N VAL A 352 -25.38 7.59 14.10
CA VAL A 352 -25.64 8.23 15.40
C VAL A 352 -26.09 9.68 15.23
N HIS A 353 -25.51 10.41 14.27
CA HIS A 353 -25.96 11.77 13.94
C HIS A 353 -27.44 11.80 13.54
N ASN A 354 -27.88 10.86 12.71
CA ASN A 354 -29.29 10.75 12.32
C ASN A 354 -30.22 10.43 13.50
N GLN A 355 -29.81 9.56 14.44
CA GLN A 355 -30.59 9.33 15.66
C GLN A 355 -30.78 10.63 16.47
N ASN A 356 -29.69 11.40 16.64
CA ASN A 356 -29.74 12.69 17.32
C ASN A 356 -30.61 13.74 16.60
N ARG A 357 -30.74 13.65 15.27
CA ARG A 357 -31.64 14.51 14.50
C ARG A 357 -33.11 14.17 14.75
N GLU A 358 -33.44 12.88 14.72
CA GLU A 358 -34.79 12.39 14.99
C GLU A 358 -35.27 12.79 16.38
N GLU A 359 -34.42 12.65 17.41
CA GLU A 359 -34.74 13.08 18.78
C GLU A 359 -35.04 14.59 18.88
N LYS A 360 -34.51 15.39 17.96
CA LYS A 360 -34.76 16.84 17.85
C LYS A 360 -35.91 17.19 16.92
N GLY A 361 -36.61 16.21 16.37
CA GLY A 361 -37.69 16.41 15.39
C GLY A 361 -37.20 16.89 14.02
N LEU A 362 -35.92 16.67 13.69
CA LEU A 362 -35.33 16.99 12.39
C LEU A 362 -35.37 15.77 11.47
N GLU A 363 -35.59 16.01 10.18
CA GLU A 363 -35.52 14.97 9.15
C GLU A 363 -34.12 14.32 9.09
N ARG A 364 -34.09 13.00 8.85
CA ARG A 364 -32.84 12.25 8.65
C ARG A 364 -32.13 12.73 7.39
N LEU A 365 -30.80 12.74 7.43
CA LEU A 365 -29.98 12.83 6.24
C LEU A 365 -30.00 11.49 5.50
N ILE A 366 -30.20 11.52 4.17
CA ILE A 366 -30.27 10.32 3.32
C ILE A 366 -29.01 10.23 2.45
N MET A 367 -28.28 9.12 2.61
CA MET A 367 -27.16 8.75 1.74
C MET A 367 -27.69 8.03 0.49
N ASN A 368 -27.53 8.64 -0.67
CA ASN A 368 -27.98 8.10 -1.95
C ASN A 368 -26.93 7.16 -2.57
N ALA A 369 -27.24 5.87 -2.59
CA ALA A 369 -26.38 4.85 -3.16
C ALA A 369 -26.17 4.95 -4.68
N GLU A 370 -27.13 5.52 -5.41
CA GLU A 370 -26.98 5.70 -6.85
C GLU A 370 -26.07 6.87 -7.21
N HIS A 371 -25.83 7.82 -6.29
CA HIS A 371 -25.06 9.03 -6.56
C HIS A 371 -23.65 8.72 -7.07
N SER A 372 -22.94 7.80 -6.42
CA SER A 372 -21.61 7.35 -6.83
C SER A 372 -21.61 6.72 -8.23
N THR A 373 -22.60 5.88 -8.51
CA THR A 373 -22.78 5.24 -9.82
C THR A 373 -23.03 6.27 -10.92
N LEU A 374 -23.94 7.22 -10.68
CA LEU A 374 -24.27 8.29 -11.62
C LEU A 374 -23.06 9.18 -11.92
N PHE A 375 -22.31 9.57 -10.88
CA PHE A 375 -21.13 10.41 -11.05
C PHE A 375 -20.05 9.69 -11.85
N LEU A 376 -19.68 8.47 -11.45
CA LEU A 376 -18.66 7.68 -12.16
C LEU A 376 -19.07 7.43 -13.62
N ARG A 377 -20.35 7.10 -13.85
CA ARG A 377 -20.91 6.92 -15.19
C ARG A 377 -20.71 8.16 -16.05
N ASN A 378 -21.06 9.33 -15.52
CA ASN A 378 -20.92 10.58 -16.27
C ASN A 378 -19.44 10.91 -16.53
N PHE A 379 -18.57 10.71 -15.53
CA PHE A 379 -17.12 10.87 -15.67
C PHE A 379 -16.54 10.02 -16.81
N VAL A 380 -16.84 8.72 -16.87
CA VAL A 380 -16.29 7.85 -17.93
C VAL A 380 -16.89 8.13 -19.30
N LEU A 381 -18.17 8.49 -19.37
CA LEU A 381 -18.84 8.84 -20.63
C LEU A 381 -18.32 10.15 -21.20
N GLU A 382 -18.09 11.16 -20.35
CA GLU A 382 -17.47 12.41 -20.73
C GLU A 382 -16.05 12.18 -21.26
N ALA A 383 -15.24 11.39 -20.54
CA ALA A 383 -13.89 11.02 -20.98
C ALA A 383 -13.93 10.41 -22.40
N LYS A 384 -14.78 9.41 -22.64
CA LYS A 384 -14.87 8.74 -23.95
C LYS A 384 -15.40 9.66 -25.05
N ARG A 385 -16.38 10.54 -24.76
CA ARG A 385 -16.87 11.55 -25.74
C ARG A 385 -15.79 12.54 -26.15
N ASN A 386 -14.87 12.85 -25.24
CA ASN A 386 -13.72 13.70 -25.49
C ASN A 386 -12.52 12.95 -26.08
N GLY A 387 -12.71 11.70 -26.55
CA GLY A 387 -11.67 10.89 -27.16
C GLY A 387 -10.60 10.38 -26.19
N LYS A 388 -10.86 10.42 -24.87
CA LYS A 388 -9.91 9.94 -23.85
C LYS A 388 -10.00 8.42 -23.67
N LYS A 389 -8.86 7.83 -23.35
CA LYS A 389 -8.72 6.42 -22.93
C LYS A 389 -8.85 6.31 -21.42
N LEU A 390 -9.26 5.15 -20.92
CA LEU A 390 -9.38 4.91 -19.48
C LEU A 390 -8.23 4.02 -19.01
N ALA A 391 -7.60 4.43 -17.92
CA ALA A 391 -6.60 3.64 -17.20
C ALA A 391 -7.03 3.42 -15.75
N ILE A 392 -6.56 2.32 -15.16
CA ILE A 392 -6.80 2.01 -13.75
C ILE A 392 -5.48 1.65 -13.06
N PHE A 393 -5.26 2.26 -11.90
CA PHE A 393 -4.15 1.94 -11.01
C PHE A 393 -4.72 1.38 -9.71
N THR A 394 -4.42 0.12 -9.40
CA THR A 394 -5.08 -0.63 -8.33
C THR A 394 -4.11 -1.03 -7.23
N ILE A 395 -4.44 -0.64 -6.00
CA ILE A 395 -3.83 -1.14 -4.76
C ILE A 395 -4.82 -2.10 -4.07
N GLY A 396 -4.44 -3.37 -4.03
CA GLY A 396 -5.27 -4.47 -3.53
C GLY A 396 -6.37 -4.87 -4.52
N GLY A 397 -7.64 -4.91 -4.07
CA GLY A 397 -8.79 -5.21 -4.91
C GLY A 397 -10.12 -4.92 -4.23
N GLY A 398 -11.04 -5.90 -4.20
CA GLY A 398 -12.32 -5.78 -3.50
C GLY A 398 -13.30 -4.79 -4.14
N GLY A 399 -14.18 -4.24 -3.30
CA GLY A 399 -15.27 -3.34 -3.69
C GLY A 399 -14.81 -2.13 -4.52
N PRO A 400 -13.78 -1.37 -4.09
CA PRO A 400 -13.31 -0.19 -4.82
C PRO A 400 -12.89 -0.47 -6.26
N ARG A 401 -12.17 -1.58 -6.49
CA ARG A 401 -11.75 -2.04 -7.82
C ARG A 401 -12.94 -2.51 -8.65
N ASN A 402 -13.78 -3.38 -8.08
CA ASN A 402 -14.89 -3.96 -8.83
C ASN A 402 -15.93 -2.90 -9.21
N ASN A 403 -16.23 -1.95 -8.31
CA ASN A 403 -17.14 -0.84 -8.55
C ASN A 403 -16.77 -0.07 -9.82
N VAL A 404 -15.51 0.39 -9.92
CA VAL A 404 -15.09 1.20 -11.07
C VAL A 404 -15.05 0.41 -12.36
N GLN A 405 -14.82 -0.90 -12.30
CA GLN A 405 -14.80 -1.76 -13.47
C GLN A 405 -16.20 -2.13 -13.95
N ASN A 406 -17.17 -2.26 -13.04
CA ASN A 406 -18.56 -2.59 -13.36
C ASN A 406 -19.28 -1.48 -14.15
N ILE A 407 -18.70 -0.28 -14.24
CA ILE A 407 -19.24 0.81 -15.07
C ILE A 407 -19.36 0.43 -16.54
N ALA A 408 -18.46 -0.42 -17.04
CA ALA A 408 -18.47 -0.91 -18.42
C ALA A 408 -19.70 -1.80 -18.69
N PRO A 409 -19.92 -2.90 -17.94
CA PRO A 409 -21.16 -3.67 -18.00
C PRO A 409 -22.44 -2.84 -17.77
N LEU A 410 -22.41 -1.87 -16.84
CA LEU A 410 -23.57 -1.01 -16.57
C LEU A 410 -23.99 -0.22 -17.83
N ILE A 411 -23.03 0.41 -18.51
CA ILE A 411 -23.31 1.23 -19.70
C ILE A 411 -23.82 0.35 -20.85
N GLU A 412 -23.33 -0.88 -20.96
CA GLU A 412 -23.86 -1.86 -21.91
C GLU A 412 -25.32 -2.22 -21.60
N ILE A 413 -25.63 -2.57 -20.35
CA ILE A 413 -27.00 -2.85 -19.90
C ILE A 413 -27.92 -1.66 -20.21
N GLU A 414 -27.47 -0.44 -19.93
CA GLU A 414 -28.23 0.77 -20.22
C GLU A 414 -28.51 0.93 -21.72
N LYS A 415 -27.50 0.73 -22.59
CA LYS A 415 -27.65 0.77 -24.04
C LYS A 415 -28.71 -0.22 -24.52
N ILE A 416 -28.68 -1.46 -24.00
CA ILE A 416 -29.64 -2.52 -24.36
C ILE A 416 -31.06 -2.18 -23.86
N HIS A 417 -31.20 -1.81 -22.59
CA HIS A 417 -32.52 -1.64 -21.97
C HIS A 417 -33.21 -0.32 -22.32
N THR A 418 -32.45 0.73 -22.66
CA THR A 418 -33.01 2.06 -22.93
C THR A 418 -32.93 2.50 -24.39
N GLY A 419 -32.16 1.78 -25.22
CA GLY A 419 -31.91 2.17 -26.62
C GLY A 419 -31.05 3.43 -26.79
N ARG A 420 -30.44 3.95 -25.71
CA ARG A 420 -29.58 5.13 -25.77
C ARG A 420 -28.31 4.84 -26.58
N SER A 421 -27.93 5.79 -27.44
CA SER A 421 -26.64 5.76 -28.11
C SER A 421 -25.54 6.23 -27.16
N LEU A 422 -24.81 5.29 -26.58
CA LEU A 422 -23.69 5.53 -25.67
C LEU A 422 -22.39 4.96 -26.25
N PRO A 423 -21.23 5.63 -26.04
CA PRO A 423 -19.93 5.11 -26.43
C PRO A 423 -19.62 3.81 -25.68
N GLU A 424 -18.78 2.97 -26.29
CA GLU A 424 -18.23 1.81 -25.60
C GLU A 424 -17.24 2.25 -24.51
N VAL A 425 -17.39 1.66 -23.33
CA VAL A 425 -16.56 1.98 -22.17
C VAL A 425 -15.81 0.73 -21.77
N MET A 426 -14.50 0.75 -21.99
CA MET A 426 -13.55 -0.28 -21.53
C MET A 426 -12.24 0.41 -21.13
N TYR A 427 -11.50 -0.22 -20.22
CA TYR A 427 -10.16 0.20 -19.84
C TYR A 427 -9.12 -0.28 -20.85
N SER A 428 -8.24 0.63 -21.27
CA SER A 428 -7.15 0.36 -22.21
C SER A 428 -5.83 0.04 -21.50
N MET A 429 -5.71 0.38 -20.22
CA MET A 429 -4.50 0.18 -19.44
C MET A 429 -4.78 -0.12 -17.96
N GLY A 430 -3.97 -0.99 -17.35
CA GLY A 430 -4.11 -1.34 -15.93
C GLY A 430 -2.78 -1.66 -15.25
N VAL A 431 -2.56 -1.15 -14.04
CA VAL A 431 -1.45 -1.58 -13.17
C VAL A 431 -2.02 -1.98 -11.83
N ARG A 432 -1.73 -3.20 -11.38
CA ARG A 432 -2.23 -3.74 -10.10
C ARG A 432 -1.07 -4.15 -9.22
N ILE A 433 -1.12 -3.74 -7.95
CA ILE A 433 -0.26 -4.24 -6.89
C ILE A 433 -1.13 -4.94 -5.86
N CYS A 434 -1.02 -6.27 -5.79
CA CYS A 434 -1.85 -7.08 -4.90
C CYS A 434 -1.22 -8.47 -4.73
N PRO A 435 -0.99 -8.92 -3.48
CA PRO A 435 -0.39 -10.23 -3.23
C PRO A 435 -1.38 -11.39 -3.37
N ASP A 436 -2.69 -11.13 -3.40
CA ASP A 436 -3.73 -12.15 -3.37
C ASP A 436 -3.57 -13.18 -4.51
N PRO A 437 -3.59 -14.49 -4.18
CA PRO A 437 -3.47 -15.54 -5.18
C PRO A 437 -4.79 -15.76 -5.93
N GLU A 438 -4.68 -16.09 -7.21
CA GLU A 438 -5.83 -16.29 -8.11
C GLU A 438 -6.73 -17.46 -7.69
N HIS A 439 -6.15 -18.56 -7.18
CA HIS A 439 -6.88 -19.80 -6.89
C HIS A 439 -7.90 -19.69 -5.74
N ILE A 440 -7.87 -18.60 -4.96
CA ILE A 440 -8.86 -18.32 -3.92
C ILE A 440 -10.17 -17.79 -4.53
N GLY A 441 -10.13 -17.24 -5.75
CA GLY A 441 -11.31 -16.67 -6.41
C GLY A 441 -11.76 -15.33 -5.80
N SER A 442 -10.88 -14.62 -5.08
CA SER A 442 -11.20 -13.30 -4.53
C SER A 442 -11.16 -12.21 -5.62
N LEU A 443 -11.93 -11.14 -5.44
CA LEU A 443 -11.83 -9.93 -6.27
C LEU A 443 -10.44 -9.27 -6.18
N GLY A 444 -9.74 -9.52 -5.07
CA GLY A 444 -8.33 -9.23 -4.91
C GLY A 444 -7.51 -9.95 -5.96
N GLY A 445 -7.52 -11.29 -5.94
CA GLY A 445 -6.70 -12.18 -6.78
C GLY A 445 -7.00 -12.17 -8.28
N CYS A 446 -8.20 -11.75 -8.69
CA CYS A 446 -8.64 -11.71 -10.09
C CYS A 446 -7.70 -10.92 -11.01
N LYS A 447 -7.27 -11.50 -12.12
CA LYS A 447 -6.39 -10.87 -13.11
C LYS A 447 -7.12 -9.90 -14.03
N TYR A 448 -6.43 -8.91 -14.59
CA TYR A 448 -7.02 -8.07 -15.65
C TYR A 448 -7.32 -8.85 -16.93
N SER A 449 -6.65 -9.98 -17.18
CA SER A 449 -6.99 -10.85 -18.32
C SER A 449 -8.39 -11.45 -18.19
N GLU A 450 -8.86 -11.74 -16.98
CA GLU A 450 -10.24 -12.21 -16.74
C GLU A 450 -11.25 -11.09 -17.05
N ASN A 451 -10.91 -9.84 -16.73
CA ASN A 451 -11.77 -8.69 -17.00
C ASN A 451 -12.09 -8.46 -18.49
N ILE A 452 -11.31 -9.02 -19.41
CA ILE A 452 -11.61 -8.99 -20.85
C ILE A 452 -12.89 -9.80 -21.14
N SER A 453 -13.11 -10.95 -20.48
CA SER A 453 -14.32 -11.75 -20.69
C SER A 453 -15.59 -11.02 -20.23
N TRP A 454 -15.43 -10.11 -19.27
CA TRP A 454 -16.50 -9.24 -18.77
C TRP A 454 -16.66 -7.96 -19.58
N ARG A 455 -15.85 -7.77 -20.63
CA ARG A 455 -15.78 -6.51 -21.41
C ARG A 455 -15.53 -5.30 -20.52
N LYS A 456 -14.79 -5.50 -19.43
CA LYS A 456 -14.28 -4.43 -18.56
C LYS A 456 -13.00 -3.85 -19.17
N PHE A 457 -12.21 -4.67 -19.86
CA PHE A 457 -10.96 -4.28 -20.52
C PHE A 457 -11.03 -4.52 -22.02
N GLU A 458 -10.33 -3.68 -22.78
CA GLU A 458 -10.14 -3.85 -24.22
C GLU A 458 -9.32 -5.14 -24.50
N PRO A 459 -9.58 -5.87 -25.60
CA PRO A 459 -8.86 -7.10 -25.91
C PRO A 459 -7.33 -6.95 -25.99
N ASP A 460 -6.84 -5.78 -26.38
CA ASP A 460 -5.41 -5.46 -26.54
C ASP A 460 -4.84 -4.56 -25.43
N ALA A 461 -5.61 -4.37 -24.35
CA ALA A 461 -5.26 -3.53 -23.22
C ALA A 461 -3.88 -3.90 -22.62
N LYS A 462 -3.12 -2.86 -22.24
CA LYS A 462 -1.78 -3.05 -21.64
C LYS A 462 -1.89 -3.17 -20.14
N THR A 463 -1.44 -4.27 -19.58
CA THR A 463 -1.59 -4.54 -18.15
C THR A 463 -0.31 -5.02 -17.49
N ALA A 464 -0.10 -4.62 -16.24
CA ALA A 464 0.96 -5.12 -15.38
C ALA A 464 0.38 -5.58 -14.04
N GLU A 465 0.82 -6.75 -13.58
CA GLU A 465 0.43 -7.31 -12.28
C GLU A 465 1.65 -7.58 -11.42
N ILE A 466 1.71 -6.88 -10.28
CA ILE A 466 2.78 -6.96 -9.30
C ILE A 466 2.22 -7.68 -8.08
N LYS A 467 2.63 -8.94 -7.93
CA LYS A 467 2.25 -9.80 -6.80
C LYS A 467 3.15 -9.53 -5.61
N ALA A 468 2.91 -8.40 -4.94
CA ALA A 468 3.68 -7.96 -3.78
C ALA A 468 2.79 -7.19 -2.79
N ASP A 469 3.28 -7.05 -1.56
CA ASP A 469 2.75 -6.08 -0.60
C ASP A 469 2.89 -4.66 -1.20
N ALA A 470 1.77 -3.94 -1.25
CA ALA A 470 1.72 -2.59 -1.76
C ALA A 470 2.62 -1.63 -0.98
N THR A 471 2.74 -1.80 0.34
CA THR A 471 3.58 -0.94 1.18
C THR A 471 5.07 -1.03 0.80
N ILE A 472 5.51 -2.14 0.18
CA ILE A 472 6.86 -2.30 -0.37
C ILE A 472 6.94 -1.74 -1.79
N ALA A 473 6.09 -2.22 -2.70
CA ALA A 473 6.27 -1.97 -4.13
C ALA A 473 5.79 -0.59 -4.59
N TRP A 474 4.66 -0.13 -4.03
CA TRP A 474 3.96 1.08 -4.50
C TRP A 474 4.79 2.36 -4.37
N PRO A 475 5.49 2.63 -3.24
CA PRO A 475 6.25 3.86 -3.09
C PRO A 475 7.33 4.04 -4.18
N PHE A 476 7.95 2.94 -4.61
CA PHE A 476 8.93 2.97 -5.70
C PHE A 476 8.29 3.26 -7.07
N LEU A 477 7.08 2.79 -7.35
CA LEU A 477 6.41 3.16 -8.61
C LEU A 477 6.04 4.65 -8.64
N VAL A 478 5.51 5.19 -7.53
CA VAL A 478 5.17 6.62 -7.44
C VAL A 478 6.43 7.47 -7.53
N LYS A 479 7.48 7.12 -6.78
CA LYS A 479 8.76 7.85 -6.83
C LYS A 479 9.42 7.78 -8.21
N TYR A 480 9.38 6.63 -8.89
CA TYR A 480 9.84 6.49 -10.27
C TYR A 480 9.18 7.51 -11.19
N VAL A 481 7.86 7.69 -11.06
CA VAL A 481 7.12 8.68 -11.84
C VAL A 481 7.48 10.10 -11.41
N MET A 482 7.60 10.39 -10.11
CA MET A 482 8.05 11.71 -9.64
C MET A 482 9.46 12.09 -10.15
N GLU A 483 10.38 11.13 -10.26
CA GLU A 483 11.74 11.37 -10.75
C GLU A 483 11.84 11.59 -12.26
N THR A 484 10.79 11.21 -13.00
CA THR A 484 10.81 11.24 -14.47
C THR A 484 9.74 12.15 -15.09
N ILE A 485 8.95 12.85 -14.26
CA ILE A 485 8.17 14.05 -14.63
C ILE A 485 9.15 15.22 -14.65
#